data_AF-A0A3N5MP78-F1
#
_entry.id   AF-A0A3N5MP78-F1
#
_cell.length_a   1.000
_cell.length_b   1.000
_cell.length_c   1.000
_cell.angle_alpha   90.00
_cell.angle_beta   90.00
_cell.angle_gamma   90.00
#
_symmetry.space_group_name_H-M   'P 1'
#
loop_
_entity.id
_entity.type
_entity.pdbx_description
1 polymer ?
#
loop_
_entity_poly.entity_id
_entity_poly.type
_entity_poly.pdbx_seq_one_letter_code
_entity_poly.pdbx_strand_id
1 'polypeptide(L)'
;MKRLLLLVLAAACLACAGMWLPRGDGAVRAGPVQPANPARSMGRGEGVTKVDWFDQIFRDLGRGGGDRGERPFNPFGDDAERPGRSSEGGYFRTLCVRLCDGFPIPLSFSTPRSQFAKDARRCAQACPAGRLFVYRNPGGNMEDMVDLDGRSYRRLATAFLHQTKHVENCTCHGNAWDQEATARHKAYAEQAGRRETAAEGARKSKPAARSEGRPERPSRWVQSHTEETERR
;
A
#
# COMPACT_ATOMS: atom_id res chain seq x y z
N MET A 1 -34.97 5.71 -43.70
CA MET A 1 -35.47 6.57 -42.61
C MET A 1 -34.35 6.90 -41.60
N LYS A 2 -33.21 7.45 -42.05
CA LYS A 2 -32.04 7.75 -41.19
C LYS A 2 -31.37 9.09 -41.52
N ARG A 3 -32.05 9.96 -42.27
CA ARG A 3 -31.54 11.27 -42.70
C ARG A 3 -32.34 12.47 -42.19
N LEU A 4 -33.37 12.25 -41.36
CA LEU A 4 -34.25 13.33 -40.89
C LEU A 4 -34.02 13.74 -39.42
N LEU A 5 -33.16 13.06 -38.67
CA LEU A 5 -32.98 13.29 -37.23
C LEU A 5 -31.78 14.21 -36.88
N LEU A 6 -31.21 14.90 -37.86
CA LEU A 6 -30.02 15.74 -37.67
C LEU A 6 -30.32 17.25 -37.64
N LEU A 7 -31.59 17.67 -37.79
CA LEU A 7 -31.96 19.09 -37.90
C LEU A 7 -32.63 19.69 -36.65
N VAL A 8 -32.80 18.94 -35.55
CA VAL A 8 -33.55 19.44 -34.36
C VAL A 8 -32.63 19.87 -33.20
N LEU A 9 -31.32 19.58 -33.24
CA LEU A 9 -30.40 19.90 -32.12
C LEU A 9 -29.66 21.24 -32.24
N ALA A 10 -29.97 22.06 -33.24
CA ALA A 10 -29.25 23.33 -33.48
C ALA A 10 -29.96 24.60 -32.93
N ALA A 11 -31.06 24.47 -32.16
CA ALA A 11 -31.89 25.62 -31.77
C ALA A 11 -32.10 25.79 -30.25
N ALA A 12 -31.11 25.44 -29.42
CA ALA A 12 -31.13 25.74 -27.99
C ALA A 12 -29.84 26.44 -27.52
N CYS A 13 -29.21 27.20 -28.42
CA CYS A 13 -28.21 28.20 -28.10
C CYS A 13 -28.91 29.57 -28.24
N LEU A 14 -28.81 30.45 -27.22
CA LEU A 14 -29.41 31.80 -27.13
C LEU A 14 -30.73 31.91 -26.36
N ALA A 15 -30.72 31.62 -25.06
CA ALA A 15 -31.51 32.40 -24.10
C ALA A 15 -31.04 32.06 -22.68
N CYS A 16 -30.23 32.94 -22.11
CA CYS A 16 -30.08 33.26 -20.67
C CYS A 16 -28.69 33.86 -20.42
N ALA A 17 -28.30 34.85 -21.23
CA ALA A 17 -27.38 35.90 -20.81
C ALA A 17 -28.17 36.87 -19.90
N GLY A 18 -28.50 36.39 -18.70
CA GLY A 18 -29.10 37.19 -17.64
C GLY A 18 -28.00 37.81 -16.80
N MET A 19 -27.56 39.01 -17.18
CA MET A 19 -26.71 39.87 -16.36
C MET A 19 -27.36 40.07 -14.99
N TRP A 20 -26.70 39.57 -13.94
CA TRP A 20 -26.95 39.99 -12.57
C TRP A 20 -25.70 40.69 -12.05
N LEU A 21 -25.73 42.02 -12.05
CA LEU A 21 -24.79 42.86 -11.32
C LEU A 21 -25.27 42.97 -9.87
N PRO A 22 -24.44 42.64 -8.88
CA PRO A 22 -24.45 43.32 -7.60
C PRO A 22 -23.44 44.46 -7.61
N ARG A 23 -23.99 45.67 -7.43
CA ARG A 23 -23.30 46.92 -7.14
C ARG A 23 -22.77 46.84 -5.71
N GLY A 24 -21.45 46.92 -5.54
CA GLY A 24 -20.79 46.88 -4.24
C GLY A 24 -19.70 47.93 -4.16
N ASP A 25 -20.09 49.19 -3.93
CA ASP A 25 -19.18 50.30 -3.60
C ASP A 25 -18.70 50.14 -2.15
N GLY A 26 -17.65 49.34 -1.96
CA GLY A 26 -16.92 49.21 -0.70
C GLY A 26 -15.62 50.01 -0.74
N ALA A 27 -15.68 51.27 -0.34
CA ALA A 27 -14.51 52.13 -0.21
C ALA A 27 -13.52 51.58 0.82
N VAL A 28 -12.37 51.09 0.35
CA VAL A 28 -11.22 50.74 1.18
C VAL A 28 -10.56 52.03 1.64
N ARG A 29 -10.75 52.40 2.92
CA ARG A 29 -9.89 53.40 3.59
C ARG A 29 -8.54 52.74 3.87
N ALA A 30 -7.50 53.18 3.16
CA ALA A 30 -6.12 52.92 3.50
C ALA A 30 -5.80 53.62 4.83
N GLY A 31 -5.65 52.84 5.91
CA GLY A 31 -5.03 53.31 7.15
C GLY A 31 -3.51 53.43 6.99
N PRO A 32 -2.85 54.32 7.75
CA PRO A 32 -1.41 54.52 7.65
C PRO A 32 -0.62 53.27 8.05
N VAL A 33 0.35 52.91 7.23
CA VAL A 33 1.36 51.88 7.47
C VAL A 33 2.21 52.31 8.67
N GLN A 34 2.13 51.56 9.77
CA GLN A 34 3.02 51.73 10.92
C GLN A 34 4.33 50.95 10.66
N PRO A 35 5.50 51.52 10.97
CA PRO A 35 6.78 50.83 10.85
C PRO A 35 6.95 49.73 11.90
N ALA A 36 7.68 48.69 11.48
CA ALA A 36 7.93 47.45 12.20
C ALA A 36 8.48 47.62 13.62
N ASN A 37 7.91 46.88 14.57
CA ASN A 37 8.55 46.56 15.85
C ASN A 37 9.26 45.20 15.73
N PRO A 38 10.60 45.11 15.85
CA PRO A 38 11.28 43.84 15.96
C PRO A 38 11.25 43.40 17.42
N ALA A 39 10.18 42.72 17.83
CA ALA A 39 10.12 42.09 19.13
C ALA A 39 9.64 40.64 19.00
N ARG A 40 10.56 39.76 19.37
CA ARG A 40 10.38 38.36 19.75
C ARG A 40 10.28 37.39 18.58
N SER A 41 11.43 36.79 18.27
CA SER A 41 11.54 35.48 17.65
C SER A 41 10.73 34.46 18.46
N MET A 42 9.43 34.36 18.16
CA MET A 42 8.68 33.16 18.49
C MET A 42 9.28 32.04 17.66
N GLY A 43 9.68 30.98 18.37
CA GLY A 43 10.32 29.80 17.80
C GLY A 43 9.59 29.35 16.56
N ARG A 44 10.40 29.06 15.53
CA ARG A 44 10.04 28.32 14.33
C ARG A 44 8.99 27.27 14.70
N GLY A 45 7.73 27.54 14.36
CA GLY A 45 6.66 26.56 14.50
C GLY A 45 7.03 25.37 13.64
N GLU A 46 7.56 24.33 14.27
CA GLU A 46 7.66 23.01 13.67
C GLU A 46 6.22 22.58 13.40
N GLY A 47 5.80 22.71 12.14
CA GLY A 47 4.51 22.19 11.70
C GLY A 47 4.45 20.73 12.07
N VAL A 48 3.38 20.34 12.78
CA VAL A 48 3.11 18.95 13.15
C VAL A 48 3.27 18.09 11.91
N THR A 49 4.36 17.31 11.85
CA THR A 49 4.60 16.49 10.68
C THR A 49 3.52 15.41 10.65
N LYS A 50 3.24 14.82 9.48
CA LYS A 50 2.31 13.69 9.39
C LYS A 50 2.74 12.53 10.33
N VAL A 51 4.01 12.53 10.76
CA VAL A 51 4.56 11.66 11.79
C VAL A 51 3.92 11.95 13.15
N ASP A 52 4.12 13.15 13.67
CA ASP A 52 3.69 13.56 15.02
C ASP A 52 2.18 13.44 15.25
N TRP A 53 1.37 13.82 14.27
CA TRP A 53 -0.09 13.79 14.38
C TRP A 53 -0.65 12.37 14.50
N PHE A 54 -0.05 11.41 13.80
CA PHE A 54 -0.53 10.03 13.79
C PHE A 54 -0.13 9.29 15.07
N ASP A 55 1.02 9.65 15.64
CA ASP A 55 1.41 9.19 16.97
C ASP A 55 0.50 9.77 18.05
N GLN A 56 -0.02 10.98 17.84
CA GLN A 56 -1.08 11.55 18.66
C GLN A 56 -2.39 10.76 18.55
N ILE A 57 -2.87 10.45 17.34
CA ILE A 57 -4.07 9.60 17.14
C ILE A 57 -3.95 8.29 17.91
N PHE A 58 -2.83 7.58 17.75
CA PHE A 58 -2.64 6.29 18.38
C PHE A 58 -2.26 6.33 19.86
N ARG A 59 -1.88 7.51 20.38
CA ARG A 59 -1.71 7.75 21.81
C ARG A 59 -3.07 8.04 22.45
N ASP A 60 -3.92 8.80 21.76
CA ASP A 60 -5.26 9.16 22.21
C ASP A 60 -6.22 7.97 22.15
N LEU A 61 -6.13 7.10 21.13
CA LEU A 61 -6.87 5.84 21.05
C LEU A 61 -6.35 4.76 22.02
N GLY A 62 -5.12 4.89 22.50
CA GLY A 62 -4.44 3.90 23.35
C GLY A 62 -4.61 4.11 24.86
N ARG A 63 -5.51 5.00 25.30
CA ARG A 63 -5.72 5.29 26.74
C ARG A 63 -6.57 4.19 27.43
N GLY A 64 -6.12 2.94 27.30
CA GLY A 64 -6.74 1.77 27.88
C GLY A 64 -5.79 0.57 27.87
N GLY A 65 -4.79 0.56 28.75
CA GLY A 65 -4.09 -0.67 29.15
C GLY A 65 -2.56 -0.61 29.13
N GLY A 66 -1.95 -0.70 30.32
CA GLY A 66 -0.59 -1.22 30.50
C GLY A 66 0.39 -0.27 31.18
N ASP A 67 0.32 -0.23 32.50
CA ASP A 67 1.34 0.31 33.41
C ASP A 67 2.72 -0.32 33.09
N ARG A 68 3.73 0.51 32.82
CA ARG A 68 5.11 0.04 32.58
C ARG A 68 5.78 -0.16 33.94
N GLY A 69 5.64 -1.35 34.49
CA GLY A 69 6.47 -1.77 35.62
C GLY A 69 7.94 -1.78 35.22
N GLU A 70 8.76 -0.99 35.93
CA GLU A 70 10.22 -1.06 35.91
C GLU A 70 10.70 -2.52 35.99
N ARG A 71 11.51 -2.94 35.02
CA ARG A 71 12.27 -4.20 35.10
C ARG A 71 13.60 -3.93 35.83
N PRO A 72 13.99 -4.75 36.82
CA PRO A 72 15.29 -4.64 37.45
C PRO A 72 16.42 -5.04 36.49
N PHE A 73 17.55 -4.35 36.61
CA PHE A 73 18.79 -4.60 35.88
C PHE A 73 19.37 -5.99 36.22
N ASN A 74 19.51 -6.88 35.24
CA ASN A 74 20.20 -8.15 35.36
C ASN A 74 21.58 -8.08 34.66
N PRO A 75 22.71 -8.16 35.37
CA PRO A 75 24.06 -7.98 34.82
C PRO A 75 24.69 -9.22 34.14
N PHE A 76 23.91 -10.28 33.87
CA PHE A 76 24.41 -11.54 33.31
C PHE A 76 23.60 -12.06 32.11
N GLY A 77 22.84 -11.21 31.43
CA GLY A 77 22.08 -11.59 30.24
C GLY A 77 22.89 -11.39 28.96
N ASP A 78 23.14 -12.49 28.27
CA ASP A 78 23.72 -12.61 26.93
C ASP A 78 23.15 -11.58 25.93
N ASP A 79 24.00 -10.60 25.58
CA ASP A 79 23.70 -9.51 24.66
C ASP A 79 23.58 -10.00 23.21
N ALA A 80 22.45 -10.62 22.88
CA ALA A 80 21.98 -10.74 21.51
C ALA A 80 21.21 -9.48 21.05
N GLU A 81 21.59 -8.29 21.51
CA GLU A 81 20.95 -7.03 21.14
C GLU A 81 21.87 -6.25 20.17
N ARG A 82 21.91 -6.67 18.91
CA ARG A 82 22.25 -5.72 17.84
C ARG A 82 21.25 -4.55 17.99
N PRO A 83 21.65 -3.27 17.92
CA PRO A 83 20.71 -2.15 17.94
C PRO A 83 19.90 -2.19 16.64
N GLY A 84 18.93 -3.09 16.59
CA GLY A 84 17.88 -3.11 15.59
C GLY A 84 17.09 -1.86 15.87
N ARG A 85 17.20 -0.88 14.97
CA ARG A 85 16.40 0.35 14.91
C ARG A 85 15.09 0.12 15.65
N SER A 86 15.02 0.55 16.90
CA SER A 86 13.81 0.47 17.71
C SER A 86 12.76 1.19 16.88
N SER A 87 11.68 0.50 16.49
CA SER A 87 10.58 1.19 15.82
C SER A 87 10.05 2.19 16.83
N GLU A 88 10.46 3.46 16.70
CA GLU A 88 10.27 4.51 17.70
C GLU A 88 8.78 4.83 17.98
N GLY A 89 7.86 4.14 17.31
CA GLY A 89 6.41 4.21 17.54
C GLY A 89 5.71 2.86 17.72
N GLY A 90 6.45 1.78 17.95
CA GLY A 90 5.92 0.41 18.06
C GLY A 90 5.66 -0.26 16.70
N TYR A 91 5.04 -1.44 16.72
CA TYR A 91 4.66 -2.19 15.52
C TYR A 91 3.17 -2.04 15.23
N PHE A 92 2.81 -2.26 13.97
CA PHE A 92 1.45 -2.12 13.48
C PHE A 92 1.05 -3.28 12.59
N ARG A 93 -0.26 -3.50 12.50
CA ARG A 93 -0.88 -4.27 11.44
C ARG A 93 -1.38 -3.32 10.37
N THR A 94 -1.21 -3.72 9.12
CA THR A 94 -1.67 -2.95 7.97
C THR A 94 -2.65 -3.78 7.16
N LEU A 95 -3.74 -3.12 6.76
CA LEU A 95 -4.85 -3.72 6.04
C LEU A 95 -5.25 -2.82 4.87
N CYS A 96 -5.52 -3.42 3.72
CA CYS A 96 -6.08 -2.73 2.58
C CYS A 96 -7.60 -2.86 2.64
N VAL A 97 -8.29 -1.78 2.97
CA VAL A 97 -9.76 -1.76 3.06
C VAL A 97 -10.31 -1.38 1.70
N ARG A 98 -11.15 -2.24 1.14
CA ARG A 98 -11.89 -1.95 -0.09
C ARG A 98 -13.05 -1.00 0.22
N LEU A 99 -13.15 0.10 -0.53
CA LEU A 99 -14.08 1.18 -0.18
C LEU A 99 -15.55 0.91 -0.55
N CYS A 100 -15.84 -0.01 -1.47
CA CYS A 100 -17.22 -0.32 -1.88
C CYS A 100 -18.00 -1.16 -0.86
N ASP A 101 -17.34 -1.93 0.01
CA ASP A 101 -17.98 -2.80 1.02
C ASP A 101 -17.27 -2.83 2.38
N GLY A 102 -16.19 -2.06 2.51
CA GLY A 102 -15.39 -2.00 3.73
C GLY A 102 -14.56 -3.26 3.99
N PHE A 103 -14.40 -4.20 3.04
CA PHE A 103 -13.69 -5.45 3.32
C PHE A 103 -12.20 -5.21 3.64
N PRO A 104 -11.69 -5.64 4.81
CA PRO A 104 -10.30 -5.43 5.20
C PRO A 104 -9.42 -6.62 4.78
N ILE A 105 -8.51 -6.37 3.83
CA ILE A 105 -7.56 -7.36 3.31
C ILE A 105 -6.23 -7.23 4.07
N PRO A 106 -5.76 -8.25 4.81
CA PRO A 106 -4.49 -8.17 5.54
C PRO A 106 -3.29 -8.00 4.61
N LEU A 107 -2.37 -7.08 4.93
CA LEU A 107 -1.12 -6.86 4.19
C LEU A 107 0.12 -7.25 5.00
N SER A 108 0.29 -6.62 6.17
CA SER A 108 1.42 -6.87 7.06
C SER A 108 0.92 -7.11 8.48
N PHE A 109 1.40 -8.19 9.11
CA PHE A 109 1.03 -8.56 10.47
C PHE A 109 1.80 -7.77 11.54
N SER A 110 3.06 -7.45 11.27
CA SER A 110 3.90 -6.65 12.16
C SER A 110 4.85 -5.84 11.31
N THR A 111 4.66 -4.53 11.26
CA THR A 111 5.49 -3.64 10.43
C THR A 111 5.77 -2.35 11.18
N PRO A 112 7.01 -1.83 11.11
CA PRO A 112 7.32 -0.52 11.62
C PRO A 112 6.70 0.56 10.72
N ARG A 113 6.48 1.73 11.30
CA ARG A 113 5.86 2.87 10.61
C ARG A 113 6.57 3.28 9.31
N SER A 114 7.89 3.12 9.26
CA SER A 114 8.71 3.43 8.07
C SER A 114 8.28 2.67 6.81
N GLN A 115 7.56 1.55 6.96
CA GLN A 115 7.08 0.73 5.86
C GLN A 115 5.68 1.08 5.36
N PHE A 116 4.95 1.98 6.01
CA PHE A 116 3.58 2.32 5.61
C PHE A 116 3.47 2.83 4.18
N ALA A 117 4.45 3.60 3.71
CA ALA A 117 4.48 4.06 2.32
C ALA A 117 4.59 2.89 1.33
N LYS A 118 5.33 1.83 1.69
CA LYS A 118 5.44 0.60 0.89
C LYS A 118 4.12 -0.16 0.90
N ASP A 119 3.51 -0.31 2.07
CA ASP A 119 2.23 -1.02 2.23
C ASP A 119 1.08 -0.28 1.53
N ALA A 120 1.10 1.06 1.52
CA ALA A 120 0.13 1.87 0.80
C ALA A 120 0.22 1.64 -0.72
N ARG A 121 1.43 1.58 -1.27
CA ARG A 121 1.65 1.23 -2.68
C ARG A 121 1.16 -0.19 -2.99
N ARG A 122 1.47 -1.15 -2.11
CA ARG A 122 1.00 -2.54 -2.25
C ARG A 122 -0.53 -2.63 -2.22
N CYS A 123 -1.18 -1.88 -1.33
CA CYS A 123 -2.65 -1.78 -1.28
C CYS A 123 -3.21 -1.24 -2.60
N ALA A 124 -2.69 -0.10 -3.08
CA ALA A 124 -3.17 0.51 -4.31
C ALA A 124 -2.97 -0.40 -5.55
N GLN A 125 -1.86 -1.15 -5.60
CA GLN A 125 -1.60 -2.13 -6.66
C GLN A 125 -2.54 -3.33 -6.58
N ALA A 126 -2.79 -3.84 -5.38
CA ALA A 126 -3.66 -5.00 -5.15
C ALA A 126 -5.14 -4.66 -5.31
N CYS A 127 -5.54 -3.42 -5.02
CA CYS A 127 -6.92 -2.97 -5.11
C CYS A 127 -6.96 -1.47 -5.45
N PRO A 128 -7.26 -1.09 -6.70
CA PRO A 128 -7.33 0.31 -7.12
C PRO A 128 -8.38 1.12 -6.33
N ALA A 129 -9.47 0.47 -5.92
CA ALA A 129 -10.52 1.04 -5.06
C ALA A 129 -10.28 0.77 -3.55
N GLY A 130 -9.04 0.45 -3.18
CA GLY A 130 -8.62 0.18 -1.80
C GLY A 130 -7.92 1.37 -1.14
N ARG A 131 -7.93 1.39 0.19
CA ARG A 131 -7.18 2.34 1.00
C ARG A 131 -6.48 1.64 2.15
N LEU A 132 -5.27 2.09 2.47
CA LEU A 132 -4.51 1.56 3.60
C LEU A 132 -5.09 2.06 4.92
N PHE A 133 -5.37 1.11 5.81
CA PHE A 133 -5.67 1.33 7.21
C PHE A 133 -4.67 0.57 8.08
N VAL A 134 -4.40 1.10 9.27
CA VAL A 134 -3.48 0.45 10.21
C VAL A 134 -4.04 0.51 11.63
N TYR A 135 -3.54 -0.36 12.49
CA TYR A 135 -3.75 -0.31 13.93
C TYR A 135 -2.54 -0.86 14.69
N ARG A 136 -2.42 -0.52 15.98
CA ARG A 136 -1.28 -0.95 16.82
C ARG A 136 -1.24 -2.46 17.01
N ASN A 137 -0.04 -3.04 16.97
CA ASN A 137 0.21 -4.45 17.25
C ASN A 137 1.36 -4.59 18.24
N PRO A 138 1.17 -5.18 19.44
CA PRO A 138 -0.07 -5.75 19.97
C PRO A 138 -1.07 -4.69 20.47
N GLY A 139 -2.26 -5.12 20.92
CA GLY A 139 -3.21 -4.32 21.70
C GLY A 139 -4.29 -3.58 20.92
N GLY A 140 -4.13 -3.34 19.61
CA GLY A 140 -5.19 -2.79 18.78
C GLY A 140 -6.07 -3.87 18.12
N ASN A 141 -7.22 -3.46 17.61
CA ASN A 141 -8.15 -4.31 16.88
C ASN A 141 -8.53 -3.68 15.52
N MET A 142 -9.37 -4.39 14.77
CA MET A 142 -9.85 -3.93 13.45
C MET A 142 -10.77 -2.70 13.55
N GLU A 143 -11.47 -2.49 14.66
CA GLU A 143 -12.37 -1.35 14.87
C GLU A 143 -11.59 -0.03 15.04
N ASP A 144 -10.41 -0.11 15.64
CA ASP A 144 -9.52 1.02 15.95
C ASP A 144 -8.66 1.46 14.76
N MET A 145 -8.91 0.87 13.59
CA MET A 145 -8.17 1.17 12.38
C MET A 145 -8.34 2.63 11.95
N VAL A 146 -7.22 3.24 11.56
CA VAL A 146 -7.20 4.57 10.94
C VAL A 146 -6.41 4.54 9.63
N ASP A 147 -6.86 5.31 8.66
CA ASP A 147 -6.07 5.54 7.44
C ASP A 147 -4.89 6.48 7.72
N LEU A 148 -4.01 6.65 6.72
CA LEU A 148 -2.86 7.54 6.83
C LEU A 148 -3.24 9.02 7.04
N ASP A 149 -4.49 9.38 6.75
CA ASP A 149 -5.07 10.70 6.96
C ASP A 149 -5.91 10.77 8.25
N GLY A 150 -5.78 9.77 9.15
CA GLY A 150 -6.43 9.70 10.46
C GLY A 150 -7.94 9.48 10.44
N ARG A 151 -8.49 9.07 9.31
CA ARG A 151 -9.90 8.73 9.21
C ARG A 151 -10.09 7.34 9.79
N SER A 152 -10.85 7.26 10.88
CA SER A 152 -11.27 5.99 11.46
C SER A 152 -12.05 5.16 10.44
N TYR A 153 -11.79 3.86 10.44
CA TYR A 153 -12.50 2.88 9.63
C TYR A 153 -14.00 2.89 9.90
N ARG A 154 -14.41 3.07 11.16
CA ARG A 154 -15.83 3.18 11.57
C ARG A 154 -16.56 4.38 10.96
N ARG A 155 -15.85 5.39 10.45
CA ARG A 155 -16.45 6.55 9.76
C ARG A 155 -16.71 6.31 8.28
N LEU A 156 -16.30 5.17 7.72
CA LEU A 156 -16.61 4.82 6.34
C LEU A 156 -18.09 4.46 6.23
N ALA A 157 -18.79 5.00 5.22
CA ALA A 157 -20.21 4.67 4.99
C ALA A 157 -20.45 3.18 4.75
N THR A 158 -19.43 2.47 4.27
CA THR A 158 -19.42 1.03 3.98
C THR A 158 -18.68 0.21 5.04
N ALA A 159 -18.32 0.80 6.19
CA ALA A 159 -17.66 0.08 7.27
C ALA A 159 -18.46 -1.17 7.65
N PHE A 160 -17.79 -2.32 7.74
CA PHE A 160 -18.37 -3.62 8.12
C PHE A 160 -19.50 -4.14 7.21
N LEU A 161 -19.78 -3.50 6.08
CA LEU A 161 -20.87 -3.91 5.19
C LEU A 161 -20.65 -5.34 4.67
N HIS A 162 -19.40 -5.70 4.37
CA HIS A 162 -19.01 -7.05 3.96
C HIS A 162 -19.41 -8.18 4.93
N GLN A 163 -19.67 -7.88 6.21
CA GLN A 163 -20.08 -8.88 7.20
C GLN A 163 -21.56 -9.24 7.09
N THR A 164 -22.37 -8.33 6.53
CA THR A 164 -23.84 -8.47 6.51
C THR A 164 -24.38 -8.62 5.10
N LYS A 165 -23.68 -8.07 4.10
CA LYS A 165 -24.14 -8.04 2.72
C LYS A 165 -22.98 -8.23 1.74
N HIS A 166 -23.22 -9.09 0.75
CA HIS A 166 -22.39 -9.13 -0.44
C HIS A 166 -22.76 -7.99 -1.40
N VAL A 167 -21.78 -7.18 -1.79
CA VAL A 167 -21.97 -6.11 -2.78
C VAL A 167 -21.50 -6.64 -4.14
N GLU A 168 -22.44 -6.83 -5.05
CA GLU A 168 -22.16 -7.27 -6.42
C GLU A 168 -21.13 -6.37 -7.10
N ASN A 169 -20.22 -6.98 -7.86
CA ASN A 169 -19.13 -6.31 -8.59
C ASN A 169 -18.15 -5.49 -7.72
N CYS A 170 -18.23 -5.59 -6.38
CA CYS A 170 -17.21 -5.06 -5.50
C CYS A 170 -16.09 -6.10 -5.42
N THR A 171 -15.13 -6.03 -6.35
CA THR A 171 -13.92 -6.86 -6.45
C THR A 171 -12.70 -6.00 -6.78
N CYS A 172 -11.50 -6.45 -6.44
CA CYS A 172 -10.29 -5.66 -6.72
C CYS A 172 -9.81 -5.79 -8.18
N HIS A 173 -10.07 -6.94 -8.83
CA HIS A 173 -9.63 -7.25 -10.20
C HIS A 173 -10.72 -7.96 -11.04
N GLY A 174 -12.00 -7.71 -10.75
CA GLY A 174 -13.10 -8.47 -11.36
C GLY A 174 -13.25 -9.87 -10.76
N ASN A 175 -14.23 -10.62 -11.25
CA ASN A 175 -14.43 -12.02 -10.92
C ASN A 175 -13.56 -12.90 -11.84
N ALA A 176 -13.08 -14.03 -11.31
CA ALA A 176 -12.23 -14.96 -12.07
C ALA A 176 -12.94 -15.55 -13.33
N TRP A 177 -14.27 -15.53 -13.33
CA TRP A 177 -15.13 -16.08 -14.38
C TRP A 177 -15.61 -15.01 -15.37
N ASP A 178 -15.28 -13.74 -15.15
CA ASP A 178 -15.63 -12.68 -16.09
C ASP A 178 -14.92 -12.91 -17.43
N GLN A 179 -15.53 -12.43 -18.52
CA GLN A 179 -15.01 -12.66 -19.87
C GLN A 179 -13.57 -12.17 -20.03
N GLU A 180 -13.22 -11.04 -19.41
CA GLU A 180 -11.86 -10.51 -19.41
C GLU A 180 -10.87 -11.43 -18.68
N ALA A 181 -11.22 -11.91 -17.49
CA ALA A 181 -10.39 -12.84 -16.74
C ALA A 181 -10.19 -14.16 -17.51
N THR A 182 -11.26 -14.70 -18.07
CA THR A 182 -11.23 -15.90 -18.93
C THR A 182 -10.34 -15.69 -20.15
N ALA A 183 -10.42 -14.54 -20.81
CA ALA A 183 -9.58 -14.20 -21.96
C ALA A 183 -8.10 -14.10 -21.58
N ARG A 184 -7.76 -13.49 -20.42
CA ARG A 184 -6.39 -13.47 -19.90
C ARG A 184 -5.86 -14.87 -19.63
N HIS A 185 -6.66 -15.73 -18.99
CA HIS A 185 -6.29 -17.13 -18.74
C HIS A 185 -6.05 -17.92 -20.03
N LYS A 186 -6.92 -17.75 -21.04
CA LYS A 186 -6.72 -18.35 -22.36
C LYS A 186 -5.41 -17.89 -23.00
N ALA A 187 -5.10 -16.59 -22.94
CA ALA A 187 -3.86 -16.06 -23.48
C ALA A 187 -2.61 -16.65 -22.79
N TYR A 188 -2.65 -16.88 -21.48
CA TYR A 188 -1.55 -17.56 -20.77
C TYR A 188 -1.38 -19.01 -21.23
N ALA A 189 -2.48 -19.75 -21.41
CA ALA A 189 -2.43 -21.13 -21.90
C ALA A 189 -1.83 -21.21 -23.31
N GLU A 190 -2.23 -20.32 -24.21
CA GLU A 190 -1.66 -20.24 -25.57
C GLU A 190 -0.18 -19.88 -25.55
N GLN A 191 0.24 -18.95 -24.69
CA GLN A 191 1.66 -18.60 -24.53
C GLN A 191 2.48 -19.76 -23.98
N ALA A 192 1.95 -20.52 -23.03
CA ALA A 192 2.60 -21.72 -22.50
C ALA A 192 2.80 -22.76 -23.62
N GLY A 193 1.77 -23.06 -24.41
CA GLY A 193 1.88 -23.98 -25.56
C GLY A 193 2.87 -23.50 -26.62
N ARG A 194 2.95 -22.19 -26.89
CA ARG A 194 3.99 -21.61 -27.77
C ARG A 194 5.40 -21.78 -27.23
N ARG A 195 5.59 -21.67 -25.91
CA ARG A 195 6.90 -21.89 -25.27
C ARG A 195 7.30 -23.36 -25.30
N GLU A 196 6.35 -24.27 -25.10
CA GLU A 196 6.58 -25.72 -25.19
C GLU A 196 6.97 -26.13 -26.61
N THR A 197 6.21 -25.68 -27.61
CA THR A 197 6.51 -25.97 -29.02
C THR A 197 7.85 -25.36 -29.46
N ALA A 198 8.20 -24.17 -29.00
CA ALA A 198 9.52 -23.58 -29.22
C ALA A 198 10.65 -24.38 -28.55
N ALA A 199 10.44 -24.86 -27.31
CA ALA A 199 11.41 -25.67 -26.59
C ALA A 199 11.60 -27.06 -27.24
N GLU A 200 10.52 -27.70 -27.68
CA GLU A 200 10.52 -28.94 -28.46
C GLU A 200 11.31 -28.75 -29.77
N GLY A 201 11.02 -27.66 -30.50
CA GLY A 201 11.73 -27.29 -31.71
C GLY A 201 13.23 -27.13 -31.48
N ALA A 202 13.62 -26.41 -30.40
CA ALA A 202 15.01 -26.21 -30.02
C ALA A 202 15.73 -27.52 -29.60
N ARG A 203 15.01 -28.47 -28.98
CA ARG A 203 15.57 -29.80 -28.65
C ARG A 203 15.84 -30.63 -29.90
N LYS A 204 14.92 -30.62 -30.86
CA LYS A 204 15.03 -31.40 -32.11
C LYS A 204 16.07 -30.83 -33.09
N SER A 205 16.30 -29.52 -33.07
CA SER A 205 17.26 -28.83 -33.94
C SER A 205 18.67 -28.74 -33.35
N LYS A 206 18.89 -29.24 -32.13
CA LYS A 206 20.22 -29.35 -31.54
C LYS A 206 20.96 -30.52 -32.23
N PRO A 207 22.03 -30.29 -33.00
CA PRO A 207 22.82 -31.38 -33.55
C PRO A 207 23.34 -32.22 -32.38
N ALA A 208 23.38 -33.55 -32.54
CA ALA A 208 24.01 -34.44 -31.57
C ALA A 208 25.43 -33.91 -31.34
N ALA A 209 25.70 -33.43 -30.12
CA ALA A 209 27.06 -33.07 -29.75
C ALA A 209 27.91 -34.31 -29.98
N ARG A 210 28.82 -34.23 -30.96
CA ARG A 210 29.79 -35.28 -31.25
C ARG A 210 30.54 -35.51 -29.94
N SER A 211 30.45 -36.72 -29.42
CA SER A 211 31.10 -37.13 -28.17
C SER A 211 32.60 -37.22 -28.39
N GLU A 212 33.28 -36.08 -28.47
CA GLU A 212 34.71 -36.04 -28.19
C GLU A 212 34.85 -35.98 -26.67
N GLY A 213 35.60 -36.95 -26.14
CA GLY A 213 35.60 -37.44 -24.77
C GLY A 213 35.31 -36.40 -23.69
N ARG A 214 34.31 -36.68 -22.86
CA ARG A 214 34.17 -36.06 -21.54
C ARG A 214 35.39 -36.50 -20.71
N PRO A 215 36.33 -35.62 -20.32
CA PRO A 215 37.26 -35.98 -19.27
C PRO A 215 36.44 -36.26 -18.00
N GLU A 216 36.65 -37.42 -17.39
CA GLU A 216 36.10 -37.76 -16.08
C GLU A 216 36.49 -36.65 -15.10
N ARG A 217 35.48 -35.90 -14.64
CA ARG A 217 35.67 -34.93 -13.58
C ARG A 217 35.69 -35.74 -12.28
N PRO A 218 36.81 -35.85 -11.56
CA PRO A 218 36.82 -36.56 -10.30
C PRO A 218 35.78 -35.95 -9.37
N SER A 219 35.02 -36.80 -8.69
CA SER A 219 34.05 -36.39 -7.70
C SER A 219 34.80 -35.65 -6.59
N ARG A 220 34.45 -34.38 -6.38
CA ARG A 220 35.01 -33.51 -5.34
C ARG A 220 34.98 -34.13 -3.94
N TRP A 221 34.08 -35.08 -3.70
CA TRP A 221 33.94 -35.83 -2.45
C TRP A 221 35.05 -36.85 -2.20
N VAL A 222 35.76 -37.35 -3.23
CA VAL A 222 36.87 -38.29 -3.04
C VAL A 222 38.14 -37.58 -2.55
N GLN A 223 38.34 -36.32 -2.94
CA GLN A 223 39.52 -35.53 -2.52
C GLN A 223 39.45 -35.09 -1.05
N SER A 224 38.25 -34.80 -0.52
CA SER A 224 38.12 -34.33 0.85
C SER A 224 38.39 -35.41 1.90
N HIS A 225 38.19 -36.70 1.59
CA HIS A 225 38.46 -37.78 2.53
C HIS A 225 39.93 -38.23 2.56
N THR A 226 40.68 -38.03 1.48
CA THR A 226 42.12 -38.30 1.47
C THR A 226 42.92 -37.23 2.22
N GLU A 227 42.55 -35.95 2.14
CA GLU A 227 43.25 -34.86 2.85
C GLU A 227 43.07 -34.90 4.37
N GLU A 228 41.96 -35.46 4.87
CA GLU A 228 41.71 -35.60 6.32
C GLU A 228 42.42 -36.80 6.94
N THR A 229 42.83 -37.78 6.13
CA THR A 229 43.54 -38.98 6.60
C THR A 229 45.07 -38.77 6.67
N GLU A 230 45.63 -37.84 5.89
CA GLU A 230 47.07 -37.48 5.94
C GLU A 230 47.41 -36.42 7.00
N ARG A 231 46.40 -35.82 7.66
CA ARG A 231 46.59 -34.77 8.67
C ARG A 231 46.34 -35.28 10.10
N ARG A 232 46.50 -36.59 10.34
CA ARG A 232 46.38 -37.23 11.65
C ARG A 232 47.61 -38.05 12.00
#